data_AF-A0A3D0W0V5-F1
#
_entry.id   AF-A0A3D0W0V5-F1
#
_cell.length_a   1.000
_cell.length_b   1.000
_cell.length_c   1.000
_cell.angle_alpha   90.00
_cell.angle_beta   90.00
_cell.angle_gamma   90.00
#
_symmetry.space_group_name_H-M   'P 1'
#
loop_
_entity.id
_entity.type
_entity.pdbx_description
1 polymer ?
#
loop_
_entity_poly.entity_id
_entity_poly.type
_entity_poly.pdbx_seq_one_letter_code
_entity_poly.pdbx_strand_id
1 'polypeptide(L)'
;MATFKQVFHTKQSKVWVILTTITTALLLILTILSLTLFYDLFSNLWGKERRITADGIEQVYYTDFLTKAEARLNGEQINEQITEEGIVLLKNTAQALPVSAGSKISVFGKNSVNLVYGGSGSGAGSGEYTKSLFESLEAAGFTFNPQLKDFYESSASGNGRTSNPQMENDGSIALVTGETPWSSYDSTLQNSFSEYDDVALIVISRIGGEGWDLPRTMVDKDGNLALGARSETDHY
;
A
#
# COMPACT_ATOMS: atom_id res chain seq x y z
N MET A 1 7.93 -25.78 -69.89
CA MET A 1 8.24 -27.01 -69.10
C MET A 1 9.68 -27.54 -69.31
N ALA A 2 10.44 -27.09 -70.31
CA ALA A 2 11.84 -27.54 -70.54
C ALA A 2 12.90 -26.83 -69.68
N THR A 3 12.65 -25.61 -69.21
CA THR A 3 13.60 -24.78 -68.43
C THR A 3 13.79 -25.27 -66.99
N PHE A 4 12.80 -25.94 -66.38
CA PHE A 4 12.90 -26.43 -65.01
C PHE A 4 13.83 -27.66 -64.87
N LYS A 5 13.97 -28.47 -65.93
CA LYS A 5 14.85 -29.65 -65.93
C LYS A 5 16.34 -29.31 -65.95
N GLN A 6 16.73 -28.16 -66.51
CA GLN A 6 18.14 -27.73 -66.60
C GLN A 6 18.71 -27.29 -65.25
N VAL A 7 17.87 -26.80 -64.34
CA VAL A 7 18.27 -26.35 -63.00
C VAL A 7 18.73 -27.52 -62.13
N PHE A 8 18.41 -28.78 -62.43
CA PHE A 8 18.79 -29.92 -61.59
C PHE A 8 19.99 -30.72 -62.11
N HIS A 9 20.69 -30.24 -63.14
CA HIS A 9 21.73 -31.03 -63.81
C HIS A 9 23.14 -30.88 -63.21
N THR A 10 23.51 -29.69 -62.73
CA THR A 10 24.86 -29.44 -62.18
C THR A 10 24.91 -29.69 -60.68
N LYS A 11 26.04 -30.20 -60.17
CA LYS A 11 26.25 -30.41 -58.73
C LYS A 11 26.01 -29.12 -57.93
N GLN A 12 26.46 -27.98 -58.45
CA GLN A 12 26.28 -26.67 -57.83
C GLN A 12 24.80 -26.28 -57.69
N SER A 13 24.01 -26.53 -58.73
CA SER A 13 22.58 -26.18 -58.70
C SER A 13 21.79 -27.11 -57.77
N LYS A 14 22.15 -28.40 -57.68
CA LYS A 14 21.59 -29.32 -56.68
C LYS A 14 21.90 -28.87 -55.25
N VAL A 15 23.15 -28.48 -54.99
CA VAL A 15 23.56 -27.95 -53.68
C VAL A 15 22.81 -26.66 -53.34
N TRP A 16 22.68 -25.74 -54.30
CA TRP A 16 21.93 -24.50 -54.13
C TRP A 16 20.46 -24.78 -53.78
N VAL A 17 19.77 -25.64 -54.52
CA VAL A 17 18.37 -25.99 -54.21
C VAL A 17 18.21 -26.64 -52.84
N ILE A 18 19.11 -27.56 -52.46
CA ILE A 18 19.07 -28.21 -51.14
C ILE A 18 19.25 -27.17 -50.04
N LEU A 19 20.27 -26.30 -50.16
CA LEU A 19 20.52 -25.24 -49.18
C LEU A 19 19.34 -24.28 -49.08
N THR A 20 18.82 -23.79 -50.21
CA THR A 20 17.66 -22.90 -50.22
C THR A 20 16.44 -23.57 -49.58
N THR A 21 16.17 -24.84 -49.89
CA THR A 21 15.04 -25.57 -49.31
C THR A 21 15.17 -25.70 -47.78
N ILE A 22 16.37 -26.04 -47.29
CA ILE A 22 16.63 -26.15 -45.85
C ILE A 22 16.48 -24.80 -45.16
N THR A 23 17.08 -23.73 -45.73
CA THR A 23 16.98 -22.38 -45.16
C THR A 23 15.53 -21.89 -45.12
N THR A 24 14.76 -22.09 -46.19
CA THR A 24 13.34 -21.71 -46.22
C THR A 24 12.52 -22.49 -45.20
N ALA A 25 12.74 -23.80 -45.08
CA ALA A 25 12.07 -24.62 -44.07
C ALA A 25 12.39 -24.14 -42.64
N LEU A 26 13.65 -23.82 -42.38
CA LEU A 26 14.11 -23.33 -41.07
C LEU A 26 13.51 -21.96 -40.74
N LEU A 27 13.46 -21.04 -41.70
CA LEU A 27 12.81 -19.74 -41.53
C LEU A 27 11.31 -19.89 -41.24
N LEU A 28 10.61 -20.77 -41.97
CA LEU A 28 9.20 -21.07 -41.71
C LEU A 28 8.96 -21.59 -40.30
N ILE A 29 9.79 -22.54 -39.85
CA ILE A 29 9.70 -23.09 -38.49
C ILE A 29 9.93 -21.99 -37.46
N LEU A 30 10.95 -21.15 -37.63
CA LEU A 30 11.23 -20.02 -36.75
C LEU A 30 10.05 -19.03 -36.68
N THR A 31 9.46 -18.68 -37.82
CA THR A 31 8.30 -17.79 -37.88
C THR A 31 7.09 -18.40 -37.17
N ILE A 32 6.81 -19.68 -37.39
CA ILE A 32 5.69 -20.36 -36.72
C ILE A 32 5.93 -20.38 -35.21
N LEU A 33 7.13 -20.76 -34.77
CA LEU A 33 7.48 -20.80 -33.36
C LEU A 33 7.44 -19.41 -32.70
N SER A 34 7.86 -18.35 -33.40
CA SER A 34 7.81 -16.98 -32.89
C SER A 34 6.39 -16.45 -32.77
N LEU A 35 5.48 -16.84 -33.66
CA LEU A 35 4.07 -16.43 -33.65
C LEU A 35 3.18 -17.29 -32.75
N THR A 36 3.68 -18.43 -32.26
CA THR A 36 2.91 -19.36 -31.43
C THR A 36 3.55 -19.54 -30.06
N LEU A 37 4.49 -20.49 -29.94
CA LEU A 37 5.08 -20.92 -28.69
C LEU A 37 5.84 -19.80 -27.97
N PHE A 38 6.57 -18.98 -28.71
CA PHE A 38 7.40 -17.90 -28.16
C PHE A 38 6.76 -16.52 -28.26
N TYR A 39 5.50 -16.43 -28.67
CA TYR A 39 4.83 -15.15 -28.86
C TYR A 39 4.83 -14.31 -27.58
N ASP A 40 4.46 -14.90 -26.44
CA ASP A 40 4.44 -14.18 -25.17
C ASP A 40 5.86 -13.82 -24.68
N LEU A 41 6.86 -14.68 -24.92
CA LEU A 41 8.26 -14.38 -24.58
C LEU A 41 8.76 -13.15 -25.37
N PHE A 42 8.54 -13.16 -26.68
CA PHE A 42 8.92 -12.06 -27.56
C PHE A 42 8.09 -10.79 -27.31
N SER A 43 6.82 -10.94 -26.95
CA SER A 43 5.95 -9.83 -26.55
C SER A 43 6.39 -9.20 -25.23
N ASN A 44 6.94 -9.96 -24.29
CA ASN A 44 7.53 -9.41 -23.06
C ASN A 44 8.88 -8.71 -23.33
N LEU A 45 9.70 -9.25 -24.24
CA LEU A 45 11.01 -8.68 -24.59
C LEU A 45 10.92 -7.41 -25.46
N TRP A 46 9.98 -7.36 -26.40
CA TRP A 46 9.86 -6.27 -27.39
C TRP A 46 8.59 -5.43 -27.24
N GLY A 47 7.68 -5.79 -26.34
CA GLY A 47 6.40 -5.12 -26.11
C GLY A 47 5.24 -5.73 -26.91
N LYS A 48 4.04 -5.73 -26.32
CA LYS A 48 2.79 -6.14 -26.99
C LYS A 48 2.29 -5.08 -27.97
N GLU A 49 1.48 -5.50 -28.96
CA GLU A 49 0.72 -4.59 -29.82
C GLU A 49 -0.15 -3.64 -28.97
N ARG A 50 -0.04 -2.34 -29.27
CA ARG A 50 -0.80 -1.28 -28.60
C ARG A 50 -2.01 -0.92 -29.46
N ARG A 51 -3.20 -0.78 -28.86
CA ARG A 51 -4.36 -0.31 -29.61
C ARG A 51 -4.26 1.20 -29.85
N ILE A 52 -4.40 1.61 -31.10
CA ILE A 52 -4.41 3.01 -31.51
C ILE A 52 -5.83 3.54 -31.36
N THR A 53 -6.02 4.54 -30.50
CA THR A 53 -7.30 5.23 -30.33
C THR A 53 -7.56 6.12 -31.57
N ALA A 54 -8.81 6.58 -31.80
CA ALA A 54 -9.13 7.47 -32.93
C ALA A 54 -8.27 8.76 -32.97
N ASP A 55 -7.68 9.16 -31.85
CA ASP A 55 -6.78 10.32 -31.71
C ASP A 55 -5.28 9.97 -31.80
N GLY A 56 -4.93 8.74 -32.22
CA GLY A 56 -3.53 8.32 -32.42
C GLY A 56 -2.76 7.98 -31.14
N ILE A 57 -3.42 7.95 -29.98
CA ILE A 57 -2.81 7.58 -28.70
C ILE A 57 -2.82 6.06 -28.54
N GLU A 58 -1.64 5.49 -28.35
CA GLU A 58 -1.43 4.08 -28.06
C GLU A 58 -1.74 3.77 -26.58
N GLN A 59 -2.81 3.03 -26.28
CA GLN A 59 -3.10 2.58 -24.91
C GLN A 59 -2.60 1.14 -24.67
N VAL A 60 -1.86 0.96 -23.58
CA VAL A 60 -1.28 -0.33 -23.13
C VAL A 60 -2.25 -1.10 -22.22
N TYR A 61 -3.24 -0.43 -21.64
CA TYR A 61 -4.20 -1.00 -20.70
C TYR A 61 -5.63 -0.63 -21.10
N TYR A 62 -6.55 -1.58 -20.93
CA TYR A 62 -7.99 -1.33 -21.03
C TYR A 62 -8.47 -0.68 -19.72
N THR A 63 -9.28 0.36 -19.81
CA THR A 63 -9.91 1.01 -18.66
C THR A 63 -11.39 1.19 -18.96
N ASP A 64 -12.24 0.82 -18.01
CA ASP A 64 -13.68 1.13 -18.06
C ASP A 64 -13.95 2.60 -17.70
N PHE A 65 -12.94 3.30 -17.16
CA PHE A 65 -13.04 4.68 -16.70
C PHE A 65 -12.46 5.66 -17.72
N LEU A 66 -13.19 6.74 -17.97
CA LEU A 66 -12.84 7.74 -18.99
C LEU A 66 -11.99 8.89 -18.43
N THR A 67 -11.95 9.03 -17.10
CA THR A 67 -11.19 10.11 -16.43
C THR A 67 -10.34 9.61 -15.28
N LYS A 68 -9.26 10.34 -14.97
CA LYS A 68 -8.42 10.05 -13.79
C LYS A 68 -9.20 10.10 -12.48
N ALA A 69 -10.17 11.02 -12.38
CA ALA A 69 -10.99 11.16 -11.18
C ALA A 69 -11.88 9.94 -10.95
N GLU A 70 -12.49 9.42 -12.02
CA GLU A 70 -13.32 8.23 -11.98
C GLU A 70 -12.51 6.98 -11.62
N ALA A 71 -11.35 6.79 -12.25
CA ALA A 71 -10.45 5.68 -11.93
C ALA A 71 -9.99 5.71 -10.47
N ARG A 72 -9.67 6.91 -9.93
CA ARG A 72 -9.32 7.08 -8.51
C ARG A 72 -10.47 6.69 -7.59
N LEU A 73 -11.68 7.21 -7.84
CA LEU A 73 -12.86 6.92 -7.01
C LEU A 73 -13.18 5.42 -6.99
N ASN A 74 -13.05 4.73 -8.12
CA ASN A 74 -13.22 3.28 -8.16
C ASN A 74 -12.12 2.56 -7.38
N GLY A 75 -10.87 3.00 -7.50
CA GLY A 75 -9.77 2.49 -6.68
C GLY A 75 -10.00 2.68 -5.18
N GLU A 76 -10.58 3.80 -4.76
CA GLU A 76 -10.95 4.06 -3.36
C GLU A 76 -12.00 3.06 -2.86
N GLN A 77 -13.04 2.78 -3.64
CA GLN A 77 -14.05 1.76 -3.30
C GLN A 77 -13.44 0.36 -3.14
N ILE A 78 -12.51 -0.01 -4.01
CA ILE A 78 -11.80 -1.29 -3.90
C ILE A 78 -10.91 -1.32 -2.65
N ASN A 79 -10.22 -0.22 -2.34
CA ASN A 79 -9.39 -0.12 -1.13
C ASN A 79 -10.23 -0.23 0.15
N GLU A 80 -11.45 0.34 0.17
CA GLU A 80 -12.40 0.17 1.26
C GLU A 80 -12.76 -1.31 1.43
N GLN A 81 -13.14 -2.00 0.36
CA GLN A 81 -13.46 -3.44 0.40
C GLN A 81 -12.28 -4.30 0.89
N ILE A 82 -11.07 -4.05 0.38
CA ILE A 82 -9.86 -4.75 0.83
C ILE A 82 -9.64 -4.50 2.33
N THR A 83 -9.89 -3.29 2.81
CA THR A 83 -9.75 -2.95 4.24
C THR A 83 -10.80 -3.67 5.09
N GLU A 84 -12.06 -3.67 4.65
CA GLU A 84 -13.17 -4.39 5.31
C GLU A 84 -12.88 -5.88 5.45
N GLU A 85 -12.30 -6.51 4.43
CA GLU A 85 -11.92 -7.94 4.46
C GLU A 85 -10.59 -8.21 5.17
N GLY A 86 -9.70 -7.22 5.28
CA GLY A 86 -8.37 -7.34 5.83
C GLY A 86 -8.26 -7.10 7.35
N ILE A 87 -9.24 -6.44 7.97
CA ILE A 87 -9.24 -6.19 9.41
C ILE A 87 -9.48 -7.50 10.18
N VAL A 88 -8.54 -7.86 11.06
CA VAL A 88 -8.60 -9.10 11.85
C VAL A 88 -9.10 -8.82 13.27
N LEU A 89 -10.26 -9.37 13.61
CA LEU A 89 -10.80 -9.34 14.97
C LEU A 89 -10.13 -10.41 15.85
N LEU A 90 -9.23 -9.99 16.73
CA LEU A 90 -8.50 -10.91 17.62
C LEU A 90 -9.29 -11.31 18.88
N LYS A 91 -10.11 -10.38 19.41
CA LYS A 91 -10.87 -10.59 20.65
C LYS A 91 -12.18 -9.81 20.62
N ASN A 92 -13.27 -10.49 20.94
CA ASN A 92 -14.57 -9.85 21.19
C ASN A 92 -15.24 -10.53 22.38
N THR A 93 -15.29 -9.82 23.51
CA THR A 93 -15.89 -10.31 24.75
C THR A 93 -17.14 -9.50 25.07
N ALA A 94 -18.16 -10.16 25.61
CA ALA A 94 -19.43 -9.52 25.97
C ALA A 94 -20.12 -8.77 24.82
N GLN A 95 -19.92 -9.21 23.57
CA GLN A 95 -20.50 -8.58 22.38
C GLN A 95 -20.14 -7.08 22.28
N ALA A 96 -18.89 -6.73 22.61
CA ALA A 96 -18.41 -5.36 22.52
C ALA A 96 -18.45 -4.79 21.09
N LEU A 97 -18.35 -5.67 20.08
CA LEU A 97 -18.55 -5.34 18.66
C LEU A 97 -19.68 -6.20 18.06
N PRO A 98 -20.47 -5.67 17.10
CA PRO A 98 -20.39 -4.30 16.54
C PRO A 98 -20.89 -3.22 17.52
N VAL A 99 -20.34 -2.02 17.42
CA VAL A 99 -20.79 -0.86 18.23
C VAL A 99 -22.21 -0.47 17.80
N SER A 100 -23.05 -0.09 18.77
CA SER A 100 -24.41 0.38 18.48
C SER A 100 -24.38 1.70 17.72
N ALA A 101 -25.23 1.84 16.70
CA ALA A 101 -25.34 3.08 15.94
C ALA A 101 -25.68 4.27 16.85
N GLY A 102 -25.04 5.42 16.61
CA GLY A 102 -25.24 6.63 17.43
C GLY A 102 -24.54 6.61 18.79
N SER A 103 -23.77 5.57 19.12
CA SER A 103 -22.94 5.56 20.34
C SER A 103 -21.98 6.75 20.39
N LYS A 104 -21.75 7.22 21.62
CA LYS A 104 -20.80 8.27 21.93
C LYS A 104 -19.45 7.67 22.32
N ILE A 105 -18.41 8.10 21.62
CA ILE A 105 -17.10 7.44 21.66
C ILE A 105 -16.05 8.40 22.25
N SER A 106 -15.32 7.94 23.26
CA SER A 106 -14.07 8.55 23.68
C SER A 106 -12.91 7.84 22.99
N VAL A 107 -12.21 8.53 22.09
CA VAL A 107 -11.08 7.99 21.33
C VAL A 107 -9.78 8.31 22.04
N PHE A 108 -9.05 7.30 22.51
CA PHE A 108 -7.78 7.40 23.22
C PHE A 108 -6.61 6.98 22.34
N GLY A 109 -5.41 7.45 22.71
CA GLY A 109 -4.14 7.21 22.03
C GLY A 109 -3.71 8.43 21.24
N LYS A 110 -2.47 8.89 21.45
CA LYS A 110 -1.94 10.14 20.85
C LYS A 110 -1.97 10.08 19.32
N ASN A 111 -1.79 8.88 18.78
CA ASN A 111 -1.72 8.64 17.35
C ASN A 111 -3.11 8.54 16.69
N SER A 112 -4.21 8.71 17.41
CA SER A 112 -5.58 8.76 16.85
C SER A 112 -5.80 9.95 15.90
N VAL A 113 -5.12 11.08 16.16
CA VAL A 113 -5.14 12.29 15.30
C VAL A 113 -4.05 12.26 14.21
N ASN A 114 -3.23 11.20 14.19
CA ASN A 114 -2.15 10.98 13.21
C ASN A 114 -2.01 9.48 12.92
N LEU A 115 -3.05 8.91 12.31
CA LEU A 115 -3.14 7.47 12.03
C LEU A 115 -2.02 7.01 11.08
N VAL A 116 -1.60 5.76 11.20
CA VAL A 116 -0.62 5.14 10.29
C VAL A 116 -1.37 4.49 9.13
N TYR A 117 -1.33 5.14 7.95
CA TYR A 117 -1.95 4.61 6.73
C TYR A 117 -1.04 3.67 5.93
N GLY A 118 0.23 3.56 6.31
CA GLY A 118 1.21 2.72 5.63
C GLY A 118 2.62 2.92 6.16
N GLY A 119 3.55 2.09 5.68
CA GLY A 119 4.99 2.21 5.94
C GLY A 119 5.67 3.25 5.05
N SER A 120 6.99 3.39 5.17
CA SER A 120 7.81 4.17 4.24
C SER A 120 8.44 3.31 3.13
N GLY A 121 9.28 3.95 2.31
CA GLY A 121 10.01 3.31 1.22
C GLY A 121 9.23 3.31 -0.08
N SER A 122 9.56 2.36 -0.95
CA SER A 122 8.95 2.23 -2.28
C SER A 122 7.43 1.99 -2.27
N GLY A 123 6.88 1.51 -1.16
CA GLY A 123 5.44 1.30 -0.95
C GLY A 123 4.70 2.48 -0.31
N ALA A 124 5.35 3.63 -0.07
CA ALA A 124 4.72 4.77 0.58
C ALA A 124 3.68 5.45 -0.33
N GLY A 125 2.51 5.77 0.24
CA GLY A 125 1.48 6.57 -0.41
C GLY A 125 1.58 8.06 -0.06
N SER A 126 1.01 8.94 -0.90
CA SER A 126 0.98 10.40 -0.65
C SER A 126 0.05 10.81 0.50
N GLY A 127 -0.95 9.98 0.83
CA GLY A 127 -1.95 10.30 1.86
C GLY A 127 -2.94 11.41 1.46
N GLU A 128 -2.88 11.94 0.23
CA GLU A 128 -3.66 13.12 -0.19
C GLU A 128 -5.19 12.94 -0.04
N TYR A 129 -5.67 11.71 -0.21
CA TYR A 129 -7.10 11.38 -0.19
C TYR A 129 -7.50 10.54 1.03
N THR A 130 -6.63 10.39 2.03
CA THR A 130 -6.98 9.58 3.22
C THR A 130 -7.96 10.34 4.10
N LYS A 131 -8.91 9.60 4.67
CA LYS A 131 -9.82 10.09 5.70
C LYS A 131 -9.21 9.87 7.07
N SER A 132 -9.27 10.87 7.92
CA SER A 132 -8.96 10.72 9.34
C SER A 132 -9.93 9.75 10.02
N LEU A 133 -9.49 9.20 11.15
CA LEU A 133 -10.35 8.37 12.01
C LEU A 133 -11.63 9.13 12.41
N PHE A 134 -11.51 10.40 12.76
CA PHE A 134 -12.63 11.23 13.21
C PHE A 134 -13.62 11.55 12.09
N GLU A 135 -13.15 11.86 10.86
CA GLU A 135 -14.03 11.98 9.69
C GLU A 135 -14.77 10.67 9.40
N SER A 136 -14.10 9.52 9.57
CA SER A 136 -14.69 8.20 9.33
C SER A 136 -15.73 7.84 10.39
N LEU A 137 -15.47 8.17 11.66
CA LEU A 137 -16.43 7.99 12.76
C LEU A 137 -17.68 8.85 12.56
N GLU A 138 -17.51 10.12 12.17
CA GLU A 138 -18.63 11.02 11.88
C GLU A 138 -19.45 10.52 10.67
N ALA A 139 -18.78 10.11 9.59
CA ALA A 139 -19.44 9.55 8.40
C ALA A 139 -20.22 8.26 8.73
N ALA A 140 -19.75 7.46 9.68
CA ALA A 140 -20.43 6.27 10.18
C ALA A 140 -21.58 6.58 11.18
N GLY A 141 -21.82 7.85 11.51
CA GLY A 141 -22.90 8.28 12.38
C GLY A 141 -22.60 8.17 13.88
N PHE A 142 -21.32 8.07 14.26
CA PHE A 142 -20.89 8.12 15.66
C PHE A 142 -20.64 9.56 16.10
N THR A 143 -20.85 9.81 17.39
CA THR A 143 -20.49 11.08 18.02
C THR A 143 -19.25 10.85 18.86
N PHE A 144 -18.18 11.63 18.69
CA PHE A 144 -16.95 11.47 19.48
C PHE A 144 -16.75 12.64 20.45
N ASN A 145 -15.96 12.43 21.49
CA ASN A 145 -15.59 13.47 22.45
C ASN A 145 -14.66 14.52 21.80
N PRO A 146 -15.13 15.76 21.55
CA PRO A 146 -14.33 16.78 20.87
C PRO A 146 -13.19 17.29 21.75
N GLN A 147 -13.38 17.36 23.08
CA GLN A 147 -12.33 17.83 24.00
C GLN A 147 -11.13 16.89 24.00
N LEU A 148 -11.37 15.58 23.88
CA LEU A 148 -10.31 14.58 23.80
C LEU A 148 -9.57 14.62 22.46
N LYS A 149 -10.28 14.85 21.35
CA LYS A 149 -9.64 15.11 20.04
C LYS A 149 -8.76 16.36 20.10
N ASP A 150 -9.30 17.48 20.57
CA ASP A 150 -8.60 18.76 20.63
C ASP A 150 -7.36 18.68 21.56
N PHE A 151 -7.47 17.94 22.67
CA PHE A 151 -6.33 17.65 23.53
C PHE A 151 -5.21 16.94 22.77
N TYR A 152 -5.53 15.90 21.98
CA TYR A 152 -4.54 15.18 21.17
C TYR A 152 -3.95 16.01 20.03
N GLU A 153 -4.68 16.97 19.49
CA GLU A 153 -4.16 17.92 18.48
C GLU A 153 -3.29 19.01 19.11
N SER A 154 -3.47 19.29 20.39
CA SER A 154 -2.69 20.29 21.11
C SER A 154 -1.30 19.79 21.57
N SER A 155 -0.44 20.72 21.95
CA SER A 155 0.86 20.42 22.58
C SER A 155 0.72 19.83 23.99
N ALA A 156 -0.43 19.95 24.65
CA ALA A 156 -0.65 19.45 26.00
C ALA A 156 -0.56 17.91 26.08
N SER A 157 -0.84 17.23 24.97
CA SER A 157 -0.71 15.78 24.85
C SER A 157 0.69 15.30 24.41
N GLY A 158 1.66 16.22 24.29
CA GLY A 158 3.04 15.92 23.93
C GLY A 158 3.31 15.79 22.42
N ASN A 159 4.54 15.40 22.08
CA ASN A 159 5.06 15.47 20.71
C ASN A 159 4.56 14.36 19.77
N GLY A 160 3.95 13.28 20.28
CA GLY A 160 3.51 12.16 19.45
C GLY A 160 4.66 11.35 18.84
N ARG A 161 4.31 10.40 17.97
CA ARG A 161 5.28 9.62 17.18
C ARG A 161 6.00 10.49 16.15
N THR A 162 7.19 10.08 15.75
CA THR A 162 7.86 10.64 14.57
C THR A 162 7.18 10.21 13.27
N SER A 163 7.52 10.89 12.18
CA SER A 163 7.20 10.43 10.81
C SER A 163 7.78 9.03 10.55
N ASN A 164 7.24 8.34 9.53
CA ASN A 164 7.81 7.07 9.09
C ASN A 164 9.32 7.25 8.78
N PRO A 165 10.16 6.26 9.12
CA PRO A 165 11.60 6.36 8.88
C PRO A 165 11.90 6.53 7.39
N GLN A 166 12.97 7.23 7.05
CA GLN A 166 13.44 7.29 5.66
C GLN A 166 14.04 5.93 5.23
N MET A 167 14.11 5.70 3.92
CA MET A 167 14.67 4.45 3.36
C MET A 167 16.12 4.21 3.83
N GLU A 168 16.90 5.28 3.91
CA GLU A 168 18.23 5.23 4.48
C GLU A 168 18.13 5.32 6.01
N ASN A 169 18.60 4.28 6.69
CA ASN A 169 18.73 4.31 8.15
C ASN A 169 19.94 5.17 8.52
N ASP A 170 19.72 6.18 9.37
CA ASP A 170 20.74 7.13 9.85
C ASP A 170 21.58 6.59 11.03
N GLY A 171 21.44 5.31 11.34
CA GLY A 171 22.04 4.63 12.48
C GLY A 171 21.15 4.61 13.71
N SER A 172 19.90 5.09 13.63
CA SER A 172 18.94 4.93 14.72
C SER A 172 18.54 3.46 14.89
N ILE A 173 18.46 3.07 16.16
CA ILE A 173 18.09 1.72 16.61
C ILE A 173 16.73 1.70 17.33
N ALA A 174 16.05 2.84 17.37
CA ALA A 174 14.78 3.01 18.06
C ALA A 174 13.76 3.75 17.18
N LEU A 175 12.48 3.41 17.38
CA LEU A 175 11.35 4.10 16.78
C LEU A 175 10.47 4.62 17.92
N VAL A 176 10.08 5.90 17.82
CA VAL A 176 9.29 6.57 18.86
C VAL A 176 7.82 6.24 18.68
N THR A 177 7.16 5.76 19.74
CA THR A 177 5.69 5.58 19.77
C THR A 177 4.97 6.87 20.18
N GLY A 178 5.61 7.63 21.08
CA GLY A 178 5.17 8.98 21.43
C GLY A 178 3.82 9.06 22.14
N GLU A 179 3.46 8.05 22.93
CA GLU A 179 2.19 8.04 23.65
C GLU A 179 2.12 9.13 24.75
N THR A 180 0.93 9.70 24.93
CA THR A 180 0.68 10.72 25.95
C THR A 180 0.64 10.09 27.34
N PRO A 181 1.46 10.55 28.31
CA PRO A 181 1.43 10.01 29.67
C PRO A 181 0.12 10.33 30.37
N TRP A 182 -0.37 9.42 31.22
CA TRP A 182 -1.62 9.59 31.95
C TRP A 182 -1.67 10.88 32.80
N SER A 183 -0.52 11.31 33.31
CA SER A 183 -0.40 12.56 34.07
C SER A 183 -0.72 13.83 33.28
N SER A 184 -0.74 13.78 31.95
CA SER A 184 -1.11 14.91 31.09
C SER A 184 -2.61 15.13 30.94
N TYR A 185 -3.44 14.17 31.37
CA TYR A 185 -4.90 14.26 31.28
C TYR A 185 -5.40 14.98 32.52
N ASP A 186 -5.71 16.27 32.40
CA ASP A 186 -6.21 17.04 33.54
C ASP A 186 -7.64 16.63 33.96
N SER A 187 -8.11 17.15 35.09
CA SER A 187 -9.43 16.82 35.61
C SER A 187 -10.56 17.31 34.70
N THR A 188 -10.38 18.43 33.99
CA THR A 188 -11.37 18.96 33.06
C THR A 188 -11.59 17.97 31.91
N LEU A 189 -10.50 17.50 31.30
CA LEU A 189 -10.53 16.51 30.25
C LEU A 189 -11.12 15.19 30.74
N GLN A 190 -10.69 14.70 31.91
CA GLN A 190 -11.21 13.45 32.47
C GLN A 190 -12.73 13.51 32.72
N ASN A 191 -13.24 14.65 33.19
CA ASN A 191 -14.67 14.82 33.42
C ASN A 191 -15.49 14.73 32.12
N SER A 192 -14.92 15.14 30.98
CA SER A 192 -15.59 15.06 29.67
C SER A 192 -15.90 13.62 29.24
N PHE A 193 -15.17 12.62 29.74
CA PHE A 193 -15.35 11.22 29.31
C PHE A 193 -16.74 10.70 29.64
N SER A 194 -17.32 11.13 30.76
CA SER A 194 -18.66 10.74 31.21
C SER A 194 -19.79 11.18 30.28
N GLU A 195 -19.53 12.15 29.38
CA GLU A 195 -20.51 12.57 28.38
C GLU A 195 -20.45 11.71 27.10
N TYR A 196 -19.39 10.90 26.94
CA TYR A 196 -19.06 10.09 25.77
C TYR A 196 -18.50 8.71 26.17
N ASP A 197 -19.23 7.99 27.03
CA ASP A 197 -18.78 6.78 27.73
C ASP A 197 -19.37 5.47 27.19
N ASP A 198 -20.12 5.50 26.07
CA ASP A 198 -20.66 4.27 25.48
C ASP A 198 -19.53 3.34 25.00
N VAL A 199 -18.45 3.92 24.43
CA VAL A 199 -17.27 3.19 23.96
C VAL A 199 -15.98 3.97 24.21
N ALA A 200 -14.98 3.29 24.78
CA ALA A 200 -13.59 3.74 24.77
C ALA A 200 -12.85 3.06 23.60
N LEU A 201 -12.51 3.83 22.56
CA LEU A 201 -11.73 3.34 21.42
C LEU A 201 -10.25 3.69 21.62
N ILE A 202 -9.38 2.69 21.80
CA ILE A 202 -7.95 2.92 22.01
C ILE A 202 -7.19 2.61 20.73
N VAL A 203 -6.49 3.62 20.18
CA VAL A 203 -5.67 3.50 18.97
C VAL A 203 -4.22 3.29 19.37
N ILE A 204 -3.63 2.18 18.94
CA ILE A 204 -2.21 1.88 19.12
C ILE A 204 -1.57 1.83 17.74
N SER A 205 -0.57 2.69 17.53
CA SER A 205 0.10 2.82 16.23
C SER A 205 1.55 2.42 16.32
N ARG A 206 2.06 1.81 15.24
CA ARG A 206 3.47 1.50 15.02
C ARG A 206 3.84 1.84 13.59
N ILE A 207 5.06 2.32 13.41
CA ILE A 207 5.61 2.66 12.11
C ILE A 207 6.72 1.67 11.74
N GLY A 208 6.90 1.47 10.45
CA GLY A 208 7.94 0.63 9.89
C GLY A 208 8.30 1.12 8.49
N GLY A 209 9.41 0.63 7.95
CA GLY A 209 9.93 1.16 6.71
C GLY A 209 11.03 0.32 6.09
N GLU A 210 11.21 0.53 4.79
CA GLU A 210 12.32 -0.03 4.04
C GLU A 210 13.66 0.41 4.65
N GLY A 211 14.61 -0.53 4.79
CA GLY A 211 15.91 -0.27 5.39
C GLY A 211 15.95 -0.30 6.93
N TRP A 212 14.82 -0.59 7.58
CA TRP A 212 14.71 -0.64 9.05
C TRP A 212 14.12 -1.97 9.51
N ASP A 213 14.84 -2.64 10.41
CA ASP A 213 14.24 -3.68 11.25
C ASP A 213 13.44 -3.02 12.39
N LEU A 214 12.41 -3.71 12.88
CA LEU A 214 11.73 -3.26 14.10
C LEU A 214 12.72 -3.28 15.28
N PRO A 215 12.76 -2.23 16.11
CA PRO A 215 13.60 -2.17 17.30
C PRO A 215 13.38 -3.38 18.22
N ARG A 216 14.48 -3.96 18.72
CA ARG A 216 14.44 -5.05 19.71
C ARG A 216 14.56 -4.55 21.16
N THR A 217 14.74 -3.25 21.31
CA THR A 217 14.81 -2.53 22.58
C THR A 217 14.20 -1.16 22.38
N MET A 218 13.72 -0.56 23.46
CA MET A 218 13.16 0.77 23.46
C MET A 218 14.14 1.83 23.97
N VAL A 219 15.44 1.65 23.70
CA VAL A 219 16.46 2.68 23.97
C VAL A 219 17.08 3.18 22.66
N ASP A 220 17.37 4.47 22.60
CA ASP A 220 18.09 5.07 21.50
C ASP A 220 19.57 4.69 21.50
N LYS A 221 20.30 5.12 20.46
CA LYS A 221 21.74 4.85 20.31
C LYS A 221 22.61 5.40 21.44
N ASP A 222 22.08 6.37 22.21
CA ASP A 222 22.76 7.04 23.32
C ASP A 222 22.37 6.42 24.68
N GLY A 223 21.50 5.39 24.68
CA GLY A 223 21.05 4.67 25.87
C GLY A 223 19.85 5.31 26.57
N ASN A 224 19.21 6.33 25.99
CA ASN A 224 18.01 6.94 26.57
C ASN A 224 16.76 6.17 26.16
N LEU A 225 15.78 6.11 27.05
CA LEU A 225 14.50 5.48 26.77
C LEU A 225 13.77 6.24 25.64
N ALA A 226 13.34 5.52 24.61
CA ALA A 226 12.56 6.07 23.50
C ALA A 226 11.26 6.68 24.01
N LEU A 227 10.88 7.84 23.49
CA LEU A 227 9.68 8.54 23.93
C LEU A 227 8.43 7.65 23.73
N GLY A 228 7.66 7.48 24.81
CA GLY A 228 6.48 6.62 24.85
C GLY A 228 6.73 5.18 25.32
N ALA A 229 7.98 4.77 25.54
CA ALA A 229 8.30 3.51 26.20
C ALA A 229 8.18 3.64 27.73
N ARG A 230 7.87 2.51 28.39
CA ARG A 230 7.84 2.40 29.86
C ARG A 230 9.12 1.75 30.39
N SER A 231 9.74 0.86 29.61
CA SER A 231 10.95 0.12 29.94
C SER A 231 11.80 -0.13 28.68
N GLU A 232 13.11 -0.31 28.86
CA GLU A 232 14.05 -0.71 27.79
C GLU A 232 13.70 -2.08 27.17
N THR A 233 13.02 -2.94 27.93
CA THR A 233 12.63 -4.31 27.54
C THR A 233 11.24 -4.38 26.94
N ASP A 234 10.54 -3.25 26.83
CA ASP A 234 9.25 -3.21 26.16
C ASP A 234 9.42 -3.65 24.70
N HIS A 235 8.44 -4.38 24.19
CA HIS A 235 8.35 -4.60 22.77
C HIS A 235 7.96 -3.28 22.09
N TYR A 236 8.64 -2.99 20.98
CA TYR A 236 8.12 -2.02 20.03
C TYR A 236 6.77 -2.53 19.51
#